data_AF-A0A1V3N5J4-F1
#
_entry.id   AF-A0A1V3N5J4-F1
#
_cell.length_a   1.000
_cell.length_b   1.000
_cell.length_c   1.000
_cell.angle_alpha   90.00
_cell.angle_beta   90.00
_cell.angle_gamma   90.00
#
_symmetry.space_group_name_H-M   'P 1'
#
loop_
_entity.id
_entity.type
_entity.pdbx_description
1 polymer ?
#
loop_
_entity_poly.entity_id
_entity_poly.type
_entity_poly.pdbx_seq_one_letter_code
_entity_poly.pdbx_strand_id
1 'polypeptide(L)'
;MRSITKYYMLSSSPIISPIEEIAAYETLWENQKASFKSIAEIFRSNPGSKPTDFVNKNKFEHNLNEIISIIHNLREENKFRPNLLINGSVNYPEKLRDAREPVELLYYTGNLDLIYGRSVAIVGTRNPSPEGIARAERMTKLLVENGFTIASGLAAGIDTIAHTTAIKNNGNTIAVIGTPLNTVYPKENFKLQQFIAHNHLLITQVPFIKYKKQDYRSNRLFFPERNKTMSAITEATIIIEAGETSGTLVQARAALQQGRKLFILNSCFENKNITWPSYYEKKGAIRVRNFEDVLSNLSK
;
A
#
# COMPACT_ATOMS: atom_id res chain seq x y z
N MET A 1 2.22 26.36 -28.72
CA MET A 1 0.89 25.86 -29.14
C MET A 1 0.91 24.33 -29.13
N ARG A 2 0.41 23.69 -28.07
CA ARG A 2 0.18 22.25 -28.01
C ARG A 2 -1.27 22.03 -27.59
N SER A 3 -1.97 21.21 -28.38
CA SER A 3 -3.38 20.87 -28.29
C SER A 3 -3.81 20.54 -26.85
N ILE A 4 -4.64 21.40 -26.26
CA ILE A 4 -5.41 21.12 -25.05
C ILE A 4 -6.68 20.39 -25.53
N THR A 5 -6.68 19.07 -25.41
CA THR A 5 -7.88 18.26 -25.62
C THR A 5 -8.95 18.74 -24.63
N LYS A 6 -10.09 19.23 -25.15
CA LYS A 6 -11.27 19.63 -24.38
C LYS A 6 -11.76 18.45 -23.55
N TYR A 7 -11.46 18.43 -22.26
CA TYR A 7 -12.14 17.61 -21.26
C TYR A 7 -13.55 18.19 -21.08
N TYR A 8 -14.58 17.37 -21.29
CA TYR A 8 -15.96 17.74 -20.98
C TYR A 8 -16.25 17.27 -19.55
N MET A 9 -16.63 18.22 -18.68
CA MET A 9 -17.12 17.92 -17.33
C MET A 9 -18.38 17.04 -17.43
N LEU A 10 -18.28 15.79 -17.00
CA LEU A 10 -19.45 14.99 -16.70
C LEU A 10 -20.09 15.58 -15.42
N SER A 11 -21.21 16.28 -15.59
CA SER A 11 -22.24 16.56 -14.58
C SER A 11 -21.75 16.89 -13.16
N SER A 12 -21.89 18.17 -12.77
CA SER A 12 -21.74 18.70 -11.41
C SER A 12 -22.81 18.17 -10.43
N SER A 13 -22.89 16.86 -10.25
CA SER A 13 -23.67 16.24 -9.18
C SER A 13 -22.83 16.28 -7.89
N PRO A 14 -23.37 16.80 -6.77
CA PRO A 14 -22.67 16.78 -5.49
C PRO A 14 -22.50 15.36 -4.93
N ILE A 15 -23.25 14.39 -5.46
CA ILE A 15 -23.20 12.98 -5.06
C ILE A 15 -22.10 12.26 -5.85
N ILE A 16 -21.08 11.81 -5.14
CA ILE A 16 -20.00 10.98 -5.69
C ILE A 16 -20.50 9.54 -5.79
N SER A 17 -20.60 9.00 -7.01
CA SER A 17 -20.81 7.56 -7.21
C SER A 17 -19.44 6.85 -7.13
N PRO A 18 -19.17 6.00 -6.11
CA PRO A 18 -17.88 5.33 -6.00
C PRO A 18 -17.54 4.48 -7.22
N ILE A 19 -18.55 3.84 -7.84
CA ILE A 19 -18.35 3.01 -9.04
C ILE A 19 -17.94 3.85 -10.24
N GLU A 20 -18.55 5.04 -10.42
CA GLU A 20 -18.17 5.96 -11.50
C GLU A 20 -16.75 6.48 -11.29
N GLU A 21 -16.38 6.86 -10.06
CA GLU A 21 -15.01 7.31 -9.79
C GLU A 21 -13.96 6.21 -9.97
N ILE A 22 -14.28 4.96 -9.62
CA ILE A 22 -13.42 3.80 -9.92
C ILE A 22 -13.26 3.66 -11.44
N ALA A 23 -14.36 3.66 -12.19
CA ALA A 23 -14.32 3.53 -13.66
C ALA A 23 -13.56 4.67 -14.34
N ALA A 24 -13.71 5.89 -13.84
CA ALA A 24 -12.99 7.04 -14.35
C ALA A 24 -11.49 6.94 -14.03
N TYR A 25 -11.12 6.53 -12.80
CA TYR A 25 -9.71 6.32 -12.45
C TYR A 25 -9.05 5.23 -13.29
N GLU A 26 -9.74 4.12 -13.54
CA GLU A 26 -9.28 3.06 -14.46
C GLU A 26 -9.08 3.57 -15.89
N THR A 27 -9.95 4.48 -16.34
CA THR A 27 -9.82 5.10 -17.67
C THR A 27 -8.56 5.97 -17.78
N LEU A 28 -8.13 6.63 -16.70
CA LEU A 28 -6.87 7.40 -16.69
C LEU A 28 -5.64 6.50 -16.93
N TRP A 29 -5.71 5.25 -16.45
CA TRP A 29 -4.63 4.27 -16.59
C TRP A 29 -4.45 3.71 -18.00
N GLU A 30 -5.43 3.87 -18.88
CA GLU A 30 -5.38 3.45 -20.29
C GLU A 30 -4.51 4.36 -21.17
N ASN A 31 -4.18 5.56 -20.71
CA ASN A 31 -3.19 6.38 -21.39
C ASN A 31 -1.85 5.62 -21.41
N GLN A 32 -1.24 5.47 -22.59
CA GLN A 32 0.00 4.69 -22.75
C GLN A 32 1.14 5.18 -21.84
N LYS A 33 1.15 6.47 -21.49
CA LYS A 33 2.15 7.08 -20.60
C LYS A 33 1.74 7.09 -19.13
N ALA A 34 0.58 6.51 -18.78
CA ALA A 34 0.07 6.52 -17.42
C ALA A 34 0.94 5.71 -16.46
N SER A 35 1.37 6.40 -15.41
CA SER A 35 2.09 5.93 -14.23
C SER A 35 1.49 6.60 -12.98
N PHE A 36 1.82 6.13 -11.77
CA PHE A 36 1.39 6.82 -10.56
C PHE A 36 1.85 8.27 -10.55
N LYS A 37 3.10 8.53 -10.95
CA LYS A 37 3.65 9.88 -11.06
C LYS A 37 2.83 10.76 -12.00
N SER A 38 2.57 10.30 -13.23
CA SER A 38 1.84 11.12 -14.20
C SER A 38 0.39 11.36 -13.78
N ILE A 39 -0.24 10.40 -13.11
CA ILE A 39 -1.61 10.59 -12.59
C ILE A 39 -1.60 11.56 -11.41
N ALA A 40 -0.66 11.42 -10.47
CA ALA A 40 -0.48 12.38 -9.37
C ALA A 40 -0.23 13.81 -9.87
N GLU A 41 0.48 13.98 -10.99
CA GLU A 41 0.68 15.29 -11.62
C GLU A 41 -0.63 15.90 -12.17
N ILE A 42 -1.56 15.08 -12.69
CA ILE A 42 -2.88 15.55 -13.14
C ILE A 42 -3.65 16.16 -11.96
N PHE A 43 -3.77 15.42 -10.84
CA PHE A 43 -4.51 15.89 -9.66
C PHE A 43 -3.80 17.07 -8.97
N ARG A 44 -2.47 17.06 -8.89
CA ARG A 44 -1.71 18.19 -8.33
C ARG A 44 -1.95 19.48 -9.11
N SER A 45 -2.09 19.39 -10.43
CA SER A 45 -2.34 20.54 -11.30
C SER A 45 -3.80 21.00 -11.27
N ASN A 46 -4.71 20.21 -10.69
CA ASN A 46 -6.15 20.47 -10.64
C ASN A 46 -6.70 20.12 -9.25
N PRO A 47 -6.38 20.91 -8.20
CA PRO A 47 -6.81 20.62 -6.83
C PRO A 47 -8.34 20.57 -6.70
N GLY A 48 -8.85 19.59 -5.98
CA GLY A 48 -10.30 19.39 -5.76
C GLY A 48 -11.03 18.67 -6.89
N SER A 49 -10.36 18.39 -8.01
CA SER A 49 -10.92 17.58 -9.09
C SER A 49 -10.97 16.09 -8.74
N LYS A 50 -11.92 15.39 -9.33
CA LYS A 50 -12.16 13.96 -9.23
C LYS A 50 -11.75 13.25 -10.53
N PRO A 51 -11.50 11.93 -10.51
CA PRO A 51 -11.27 11.17 -11.74
C PRO A 51 -12.29 11.45 -12.86
N THR A 52 -13.58 11.57 -12.53
CA THR A 52 -14.66 11.85 -13.48
C THR A 52 -14.50 13.17 -14.24
N ASP A 53 -13.77 14.15 -13.71
CA ASP A 53 -13.48 15.44 -14.37
C ASP A 53 -12.51 15.31 -15.55
N PHE A 54 -11.78 14.19 -15.66
CA PHE A 54 -10.67 14.01 -16.59
C PHE A 54 -10.91 12.98 -17.69
N VAL A 55 -12.11 12.39 -17.78
CA VAL A 55 -12.37 11.26 -18.69
C VAL A 55 -13.33 11.63 -19.82
N ASN A 56 -13.07 11.07 -21.01
CA ASN A 56 -13.98 11.18 -22.14
C ASN A 56 -15.13 10.17 -21.99
N LYS A 57 -16.37 10.63 -22.24
CA LYS A 57 -17.60 9.84 -22.08
C LYS A 57 -17.57 8.46 -22.73
N ASN A 58 -17.09 8.34 -23.98
CA ASN A 58 -17.12 7.05 -24.70
C ASN A 58 -16.19 6.00 -24.08
N LYS A 59 -14.98 6.40 -23.65
CA LYS A 59 -14.04 5.49 -22.98
C LYS A 59 -14.49 5.14 -21.56
N PHE A 60 -15.04 6.14 -20.87
CA PHE A 60 -15.60 5.98 -19.54
C PHE A 60 -16.74 4.94 -19.52
N GLU A 61 -17.69 5.01 -20.46
CA GLU A 61 -18.82 4.06 -20.53
C GLU A 61 -18.35 2.60 -20.74
N HIS A 62 -17.33 2.39 -21.56
CA HIS A 62 -16.74 1.05 -21.75
C HIS A 62 -16.15 0.50 -20.44
N ASN A 63 -15.30 1.28 -19.78
CA ASN A 63 -14.65 0.87 -18.53
C ASN A 63 -15.64 0.76 -17.37
N LEU A 64 -16.72 1.57 -17.37
CA LEU A 64 -17.79 1.50 -16.38
C LEU A 64 -18.45 0.11 -16.37
N ASN A 65 -18.77 -0.44 -17.54
CA ASN A 65 -19.37 -1.78 -17.64
C ASN A 65 -18.42 -2.88 -17.16
N GLU A 66 -17.13 -2.82 -17.54
CA GLU A 66 -16.14 -3.79 -17.05
C GLU A 66 -15.97 -3.69 -15.52
N ILE A 67 -15.94 -2.48 -14.97
CA ILE A 67 -15.83 -2.26 -13.52
C ILE A 67 -17.07 -2.71 -12.77
N ILE A 68 -18.28 -2.48 -13.29
CA ILE A 68 -19.51 -3.02 -12.70
C ILE A 68 -19.42 -4.54 -12.58
N SER A 69 -18.95 -5.23 -13.63
CA SER A 69 -18.76 -6.69 -13.60
C SER A 69 -17.71 -7.12 -12.58
N ILE A 70 -16.55 -6.45 -12.52
CA ILE A 70 -15.48 -6.77 -11.57
C ILE A 70 -15.95 -6.56 -10.12
N ILE A 71 -16.61 -5.44 -9.84
CA ILE A 71 -17.13 -5.11 -8.51
C ILE A 71 -18.26 -6.08 -8.11
N HIS A 72 -19.12 -6.46 -9.06
CA HIS A 72 -20.13 -7.49 -8.84
C HIS A 72 -19.49 -8.82 -8.44
N ASN A 73 -18.48 -9.30 -9.18
CA ASN A 73 -17.81 -10.57 -8.86
C ASN A 73 -17.08 -10.51 -7.51
N LEU A 74 -16.41 -9.38 -7.20
CA LEU A 74 -15.81 -9.18 -5.87
C LEU A 74 -16.84 -9.26 -4.74
N ARG A 75 -18.06 -8.74 -4.95
CA ARG A 75 -19.15 -8.81 -3.97
C ARG A 75 -19.74 -10.21 -3.86
N GLU A 76 -19.96 -10.89 -4.97
CA GLU A 76 -20.64 -12.18 -4.99
C GLU A 76 -19.73 -13.37 -4.69
N GLU A 77 -18.54 -13.42 -5.29
CA GLU A 77 -17.61 -14.54 -5.15
C GLU A 77 -16.69 -14.38 -3.94
N ASN A 78 -16.12 -13.18 -3.75
CA ASN A 78 -15.18 -12.91 -2.66
C ASN A 78 -15.85 -12.40 -1.39
N LYS A 79 -17.13 -11.99 -1.45
CA LYS A 79 -17.85 -11.29 -0.36
C LYS A 79 -17.15 -10.01 0.10
N PHE A 80 -16.35 -9.40 -0.78
CA PHE A 80 -15.68 -8.13 -0.53
C PHE A 80 -16.65 -6.96 -0.71
N ARG A 81 -16.33 -5.83 -0.07
CA ARG A 81 -17.03 -4.56 -0.25
C ARG A 81 -16.05 -3.53 -0.79
N PRO A 82 -15.61 -3.68 -2.05
CA PRO A 82 -14.62 -2.80 -2.64
C PRO A 82 -15.16 -1.36 -2.70
N ASN A 83 -14.30 -0.43 -2.32
CA ASN A 83 -14.56 1.00 -2.34
C ASN A 83 -13.27 1.77 -2.67
N LEU A 84 -13.38 3.09 -2.82
CA LEU A 84 -12.32 3.98 -3.27
C LEU A 84 -12.14 5.13 -2.27
N LEU A 85 -10.88 5.40 -1.94
CA LEU A 85 -10.46 6.54 -1.17
C LEU A 85 -9.81 7.55 -2.11
N ILE A 86 -10.35 8.77 -2.19
CA ILE A 86 -9.94 9.80 -3.14
C ILE A 86 -9.44 11.03 -2.39
N ASN A 87 -8.30 11.57 -2.81
CA ASN A 87 -7.79 12.83 -2.29
C ASN A 87 -8.84 13.95 -2.44
N GLY A 88 -8.97 14.80 -1.42
CA GLY A 88 -10.02 15.83 -1.34
C GLY A 88 -11.36 15.33 -0.76
N SER A 89 -11.52 14.03 -0.51
CA SER A 89 -12.60 13.54 0.34
C SER A 89 -12.31 13.82 1.83
N VAL A 90 -13.36 14.01 2.62
CA VAL A 90 -13.25 14.33 4.07
C VAL A 90 -12.44 13.28 4.83
N ASN A 91 -12.49 12.03 4.38
CA ASN A 91 -11.84 10.90 5.02
C ASN A 91 -10.46 10.61 4.42
N TYR A 92 -9.83 11.50 3.64
CA TYR A 92 -8.53 11.19 3.07
C TYR A 92 -7.39 11.35 4.10
N PRO A 93 -6.58 10.30 4.40
CA PRO A 93 -5.47 10.41 5.33
C PRO A 93 -4.39 11.36 4.80
N GLU A 94 -4.15 12.47 5.49
CA GLU A 94 -3.14 13.47 5.10
C GLU A 94 -1.75 12.85 4.93
N LYS A 95 -1.41 11.84 5.74
CA LYS A 95 -0.15 11.09 5.68
C LYS A 95 0.15 10.45 4.32
N LEU A 96 -0.86 10.19 3.49
CA LEU A 96 -0.68 9.70 2.11
C LEU A 96 -0.14 10.78 1.16
N ARG A 97 -0.22 12.06 1.55
CA ARG A 97 0.31 13.21 0.80
C ARG A 97 1.80 13.46 1.05
N ASP A 98 2.35 12.95 2.15
CA ASP A 98 3.78 13.04 2.48
C ASP A 98 4.67 12.24 1.52
N ALA A 99 4.07 11.33 0.74
CA ALA A 99 4.77 10.61 -0.31
C ALA A 99 5.25 11.56 -1.41
N ARG A 100 6.52 11.40 -1.83
CA ARG A 100 7.12 12.16 -2.95
C ARG A 100 6.24 12.13 -4.22
N GLU A 101 5.62 10.99 -4.46
CA GLU A 101 4.54 10.80 -5.41
C GLU A 101 3.29 10.57 -4.56
N PRO A 102 2.50 11.63 -4.28
CA PRO A 102 1.33 11.51 -3.44
C PRO A 102 0.40 10.46 -4.01
N VAL A 103 -0.10 9.61 -3.12
CA VAL A 103 -1.16 8.71 -3.49
C VAL A 103 -2.39 9.59 -3.73
N GLU A 104 -3.03 9.49 -4.88
CA GLU A 104 -4.26 10.24 -5.15
C GLU A 104 -5.48 9.39 -4.84
N LEU A 105 -5.38 8.08 -5.13
CA LEU A 105 -6.47 7.13 -5.03
C LEU A 105 -6.01 5.78 -4.49
N LEU A 106 -6.84 5.17 -3.64
CA LEU A 106 -6.66 3.80 -3.13
C LEU A 106 -7.96 3.02 -3.21
N TYR A 107 -7.89 1.83 -3.79
CA TYR A 107 -8.93 0.82 -3.62
C TYR A 107 -8.77 0.15 -2.27
N TYR A 108 -9.88 -0.12 -1.59
CA TYR A 108 -9.85 -0.86 -0.34
C TYR A 108 -11.10 -1.73 -0.15
N THR A 109 -10.98 -2.71 0.74
CA THR A 109 -12.10 -3.45 1.34
C THR A 109 -11.78 -3.76 2.79
N GLY A 110 -12.81 -3.85 3.64
CA GLY A 110 -12.67 -4.05 5.07
C GLY A 110 -12.80 -2.76 5.88
N ASN A 111 -12.27 -2.76 7.10
CA ASN A 111 -12.40 -1.66 8.06
C ASN A 111 -11.40 -0.53 7.76
N LEU A 112 -11.88 0.54 7.10
CA LEU A 112 -11.05 1.71 6.77
C LEU A 112 -10.48 2.40 8.01
N ASP A 113 -11.14 2.34 9.16
CA ASP A 113 -10.73 3.08 10.37
C ASP A 113 -9.31 2.73 10.83
N LEU A 114 -8.85 1.50 10.52
CA LEU A 114 -7.50 1.04 10.82
C LEU A 114 -6.42 1.95 10.19
N ILE A 115 -6.70 2.60 9.07
CA ILE A 115 -5.74 3.48 8.41
C ILE A 115 -5.45 4.75 9.21
N TYR A 116 -6.34 5.21 10.10
CA TYR A 116 -6.12 6.42 10.91
C TYR A 116 -5.48 6.12 12.26
N GLY A 117 -5.51 4.86 12.68
CA GLY A 117 -4.84 4.43 13.90
C GLY A 117 -3.31 4.47 13.80
N ARG A 118 -2.68 4.25 14.94
CA ARG A 118 -1.22 4.09 15.03
C ARG A 118 -0.81 2.81 14.33
N SER A 119 0.12 2.91 13.38
CA SER A 119 0.53 1.74 12.60
C SER A 119 2.01 1.73 12.26
N VAL A 120 2.57 0.52 12.22
CA VAL A 120 3.97 0.27 11.90
C VAL A 120 4.05 -0.78 10.80
N ALA A 121 4.85 -0.50 9.77
CA ALA A 121 5.15 -1.46 8.72
C ALA A 121 6.21 -2.45 9.19
N ILE A 122 5.94 -3.75 9.10
CA ILE A 122 6.94 -4.82 9.31
C ILE A 122 7.24 -5.46 7.97
N VAL A 123 8.51 -5.46 7.59
CA VAL A 123 8.97 -5.92 6.27
C VAL A 123 10.26 -6.74 6.37
N GLY A 124 10.48 -7.60 5.38
CA GLY A 124 11.73 -8.32 5.24
C GLY A 124 11.76 -9.32 4.09
N THR A 125 12.66 -10.29 4.20
CA THR A 125 12.90 -11.33 3.20
C THR A 125 11.69 -12.25 3.03
N ARG A 126 11.53 -12.77 1.81
CA ARG A 126 10.54 -13.78 1.48
C ARG A 126 10.91 -15.19 1.98
N ASN A 127 12.17 -15.38 2.36
CA ASN A 127 12.69 -16.64 2.88
C ASN A 127 13.51 -16.36 4.16
N PRO A 128 12.84 -16.12 5.29
CA PRO A 128 13.52 -15.77 6.55
C PRO A 128 14.22 -16.98 7.19
N SER A 129 15.32 -16.71 7.89
CA SER A 129 15.92 -17.67 8.82
C SER A 129 14.97 -18.04 9.97
N PRO A 130 15.15 -19.18 10.66
CA PRO A 130 14.41 -19.50 11.88
C PRO A 130 14.46 -18.37 12.92
N GLU A 131 15.61 -17.75 13.10
CA GLU A 131 15.78 -16.60 14.00
C GLU A 131 15.06 -15.36 13.47
N GLY A 132 15.04 -15.16 12.15
CA GLY A 132 14.27 -14.11 11.48
C GLY A 132 12.76 -14.25 11.72
N ILE A 133 12.23 -15.48 11.67
CA ILE A 133 10.84 -15.79 12.02
C ILE A 133 10.58 -15.42 13.49
N ALA A 134 11.39 -15.92 14.43
CA ALA A 134 11.21 -15.64 15.85
C ALA A 134 11.29 -14.14 16.18
N ARG A 135 12.18 -13.40 15.52
CA ARG A 135 12.29 -11.93 15.66
C ARG A 135 11.04 -11.22 15.11
N ALA A 136 10.53 -11.63 13.96
CA ALA A 136 9.30 -11.07 13.38
C ALA A 136 8.10 -11.30 14.31
N GLU A 137 7.93 -12.52 14.81
CA GLU A 137 6.84 -12.86 15.72
C GLU A 137 6.93 -12.05 17.01
N ARG A 138 8.11 -12.00 17.64
CA ARG A 138 8.32 -11.22 18.88
C ARG A 138 8.06 -9.73 18.69
N MET A 139 8.64 -9.12 17.65
CA MET A 139 8.45 -7.70 17.37
C MET A 139 6.99 -7.36 17.09
N THR A 140 6.32 -8.18 16.28
CA THR A 140 4.90 -8.00 15.96
C THR A 140 4.02 -8.08 17.20
N LYS A 141 4.24 -9.10 18.05
CA LYS A 141 3.50 -9.28 19.31
C LYS A 141 3.64 -8.05 20.21
N LEU A 142 4.87 -7.58 20.44
CA LEU A 142 5.12 -6.42 21.31
C LEU A 142 4.47 -5.14 20.76
N LEU A 143 4.47 -4.94 19.44
CA LEU A 143 3.78 -3.80 18.82
C LEU A 143 2.26 -3.87 19.01
N VAL A 144 1.66 -5.06 18.83
CA VAL A 144 0.22 -5.26 19.07
C VAL A 144 -0.14 -5.00 20.53
N GLU A 145 0.65 -5.52 21.48
CA GLU A 145 0.45 -5.28 22.92
C GLU A 145 0.54 -3.80 23.30
N ASN A 146 1.24 -3.00 22.49
CA ASN A 146 1.37 -1.55 22.65
C ASN A 146 0.41 -0.74 21.75
N GLY A 147 -0.64 -1.38 21.21
CA GLY A 147 -1.74 -0.73 20.49
C GLY A 147 -1.43 -0.33 19.05
N PHE A 148 -0.36 -0.85 18.44
CA PHE A 148 -0.06 -0.60 17.04
C PHE A 148 -0.78 -1.57 16.11
N THR A 149 -1.34 -1.03 15.03
CA THR A 149 -1.79 -1.80 13.88
C THR A 149 -0.59 -2.20 13.01
N ILE A 150 -0.53 -3.45 12.61
CA ILE A 150 0.59 -3.98 11.83
C ILE A 150 0.31 -3.83 10.34
N ALA A 151 1.08 -3.02 9.63
CA ALA A 151 1.01 -2.95 8.18
C ALA A 151 2.05 -3.89 7.55
N SER A 152 1.68 -4.60 6.50
CA SER A 152 2.65 -5.36 5.70
C SER A 152 2.16 -5.60 4.27
N GLY A 153 3.04 -6.13 3.44
CA GLY A 153 2.83 -6.26 2.00
C GLY A 153 2.18 -7.58 1.58
N LEU A 154 1.76 -8.44 2.51
CA LEU A 154 1.22 -9.75 2.21
C LEU A 154 2.13 -10.63 1.32
N ALA A 155 3.44 -10.33 1.24
CA ALA A 155 4.40 -11.20 0.56
C ALA A 155 4.63 -12.48 1.38
N ALA A 156 5.24 -13.50 0.78
CA ALA A 156 5.75 -14.64 1.55
C ALA A 156 6.81 -14.19 2.56
N GLY A 157 7.10 -15.02 3.57
CA GLY A 157 8.14 -14.77 4.56
C GLY A 157 7.70 -13.78 5.65
N ILE A 158 8.53 -12.76 5.90
CA ILE A 158 8.34 -11.81 7.02
C ILE A 158 6.97 -11.13 6.98
N ASP A 159 6.47 -10.75 5.81
CA ASP A 159 5.16 -10.10 5.67
C ASP A 159 4.01 -11.03 6.12
N THR A 160 4.00 -12.30 5.67
CA THR A 160 3.04 -13.32 6.13
C THR A 160 3.11 -13.50 7.65
N ILE A 161 4.32 -13.56 8.21
CA ILE A 161 4.53 -13.75 9.65
C ILE A 161 3.97 -12.56 10.43
N ALA A 162 4.27 -11.33 10.01
CA ALA A 162 3.75 -10.13 10.64
C ALA A 162 2.21 -10.10 10.67
N HIS A 163 1.55 -10.39 9.54
CA HIS A 163 0.08 -10.44 9.50
C HIS A 163 -0.47 -11.54 10.41
N THR A 164 0.03 -12.77 10.29
CA THR A 164 -0.49 -13.91 11.04
C THR A 164 -0.24 -13.78 12.55
N THR A 165 0.90 -13.24 12.95
CA THR A 165 1.19 -12.97 14.37
C THR A 165 0.30 -11.85 14.91
N ALA A 166 0.04 -10.79 14.14
CA ALA A 166 -0.87 -9.74 14.58
C ALA A 166 -2.27 -10.31 14.88
N ILE A 167 -2.80 -11.11 13.95
CA ILE A 167 -4.10 -11.78 14.07
C ILE A 167 -4.12 -12.73 15.28
N LYS A 168 -3.09 -13.57 15.46
CA LYS A 168 -2.99 -14.53 16.57
C LYS A 168 -2.95 -13.86 17.95
N ASN A 169 -2.49 -12.61 18.03
CA ASN A 169 -2.43 -11.83 19.27
C ASN A 169 -3.60 -10.83 19.36
N ASN A 170 -4.71 -11.08 18.64
CA ASN A 170 -5.92 -10.25 18.67
C ASN A 170 -5.67 -8.78 18.27
N GLY A 171 -4.61 -8.53 17.50
CA GLY A 171 -4.27 -7.22 16.97
C GLY A 171 -4.90 -6.93 15.62
N ASN A 172 -4.78 -5.67 15.19
CA ASN A 172 -5.22 -5.23 13.87
C ASN A 172 -4.09 -5.31 12.85
N THR A 173 -4.45 -5.53 11.58
CA THR A 173 -3.47 -5.52 10.49
C THR A 173 -3.97 -4.89 9.20
N ILE A 174 -3.09 -4.26 8.44
CA ILE A 174 -3.39 -3.66 7.13
C ILE A 174 -2.51 -4.32 6.08
N ALA A 175 -3.10 -5.00 5.11
CA ALA A 175 -2.38 -5.50 3.95
C ALA A 175 -2.41 -4.47 2.82
N VAL A 176 -1.23 -4.04 2.37
CA VAL A 176 -1.09 -3.20 1.18
C VAL A 176 -0.58 -4.08 0.06
N ILE A 177 -1.38 -4.41 -0.96
CA ILE A 177 -1.01 -5.38 -2.01
C ILE A 177 -0.51 -4.71 -3.28
N GLY A 178 0.37 -5.41 -4.00
CA GLY A 178 0.91 -5.00 -5.32
C GLY A 178 0.10 -5.52 -6.50
N THR A 179 -1.15 -5.89 -6.25
CA THR A 179 -2.11 -6.47 -7.20
C THR A 179 -3.47 -5.79 -7.02
N PRO A 180 -4.40 -5.86 -8.01
CA PRO A 180 -5.77 -5.41 -7.80
C PRO A 180 -6.49 -6.30 -6.78
N LEU A 181 -7.61 -5.82 -6.19
CA LEU A 181 -8.33 -6.52 -5.11
C LEU A 181 -8.81 -7.93 -5.48
N ASN A 182 -9.05 -8.20 -6.77
CA ASN A 182 -9.49 -9.48 -7.29
C ASN A 182 -8.33 -10.45 -7.63
N THR A 183 -7.08 -10.06 -7.35
CA THR A 183 -5.89 -10.86 -7.65
C THR A 183 -5.10 -11.13 -6.38
N VAL A 184 -4.72 -12.40 -6.19
CA VAL A 184 -3.92 -12.86 -5.07
C VAL A 184 -2.49 -13.12 -5.51
N TYR A 185 -1.52 -12.53 -4.81
CA TYR A 185 -0.11 -12.86 -4.95
C TYR A 185 0.64 -12.64 -3.63
N PRO A 186 1.38 -13.65 -3.13
CA PRO A 186 1.58 -14.99 -3.69
C PRO A 186 0.34 -15.90 -3.44
N LYS A 187 0.17 -16.97 -4.22
CA LYS A 187 -1.05 -17.81 -4.19
C LYS A 187 -1.27 -18.47 -2.83
N GLU A 188 -0.19 -18.81 -2.14
CA GLU A 188 -0.18 -19.46 -0.83
C GLU A 188 -0.84 -18.58 0.24
N ASN A 189 -0.81 -17.25 0.07
CA ASN A 189 -1.45 -16.29 0.96
C ASN A 189 -2.93 -16.04 0.64
N PHE A 190 -3.57 -16.83 -0.24
CA PHE A 190 -4.99 -16.66 -0.60
C PHE A 190 -5.91 -16.57 0.63
N LYS A 191 -5.82 -17.55 1.53
CA LYS A 191 -6.67 -17.59 2.74
C LYS A 191 -6.41 -16.39 3.66
N LEU A 192 -5.15 -15.96 3.76
CA LEU A 192 -4.76 -14.81 4.57
C LEU A 192 -5.29 -13.50 3.96
N GLN A 193 -5.20 -13.32 2.64
CA GLN A 193 -5.77 -12.16 1.95
C GLN A 193 -7.28 -12.07 2.18
N GLN A 194 -7.98 -13.19 2.03
CA GLN A 194 -9.42 -13.28 2.29
C GLN A 194 -9.73 -12.92 3.74
N PHE A 195 -9.01 -13.49 4.71
CA PHE A 195 -9.23 -13.18 6.12
C PHE A 195 -9.03 -11.70 6.44
N ILE A 196 -7.96 -11.08 5.93
CA ILE A 196 -7.65 -9.66 6.15
C ILE A 196 -8.71 -8.77 5.50
N ALA A 197 -9.17 -9.09 4.29
CA ALA A 197 -10.18 -8.31 3.58
C ALA A 197 -11.55 -8.29 4.29
N HIS A 198 -11.86 -9.33 5.07
CA HIS A 198 -13.13 -9.44 5.82
C HIS A 198 -13.04 -8.88 7.24
N ASN A 199 -11.93 -9.13 7.94
CA ASN A 199 -11.82 -8.86 9.38
C ASN A 199 -10.92 -7.66 9.71
N HIS A 200 -10.12 -7.19 8.74
CA HIS A 200 -9.22 -6.06 8.91
C HIS A 200 -9.28 -5.15 7.68
N LEU A 201 -8.15 -4.73 7.12
CA LEU A 201 -8.11 -3.80 5.99
C LEU A 201 -7.16 -4.29 4.89
N LEU A 202 -7.69 -4.41 3.67
CA LEU A 202 -6.93 -4.70 2.46
C LEU A 202 -6.97 -3.50 1.53
N ILE A 203 -5.80 -2.99 1.12
CA ILE A 203 -5.64 -1.77 0.31
C ILE A 203 -4.77 -2.05 -0.91
N THR A 204 -5.07 -1.40 -2.03
CA THR A 204 -4.21 -1.37 -3.21
C THR A 204 -4.38 -0.08 -4.02
N GLN A 205 -3.32 0.35 -4.68
CA GLN A 205 -3.35 1.42 -5.69
C GLN A 205 -3.40 0.87 -7.13
N VAL A 206 -3.36 -0.46 -7.28
CA VAL A 206 -3.18 -1.12 -8.57
C VAL A 206 -4.50 -1.20 -9.32
N PRO A 207 -4.58 -0.65 -10.56
CA PRO A 207 -5.79 -0.70 -11.38
C PRO A 207 -6.12 -2.11 -11.87
N PHE A 208 -7.40 -2.44 -11.94
CA PHE A 208 -7.91 -3.73 -12.42
C PHE A 208 -7.65 -3.93 -13.91
N ILE A 209 -8.04 -2.97 -14.75
CA ILE A 209 -8.07 -3.11 -16.21
C ILE A 209 -6.63 -3.09 -16.76
N LYS A 210 -5.82 -2.13 -16.31
CA LYS A 210 -4.42 -2.04 -16.76
C LYS A 210 -3.61 -3.26 -16.32
N TYR A 211 -3.79 -3.75 -15.09
CA TYR A 211 -3.09 -4.96 -14.62
C TYR A 211 -3.44 -6.18 -15.48
N LYS A 212 -4.71 -6.34 -15.86
CA LYS A 212 -5.18 -7.41 -16.75
C LYS A 212 -4.63 -7.31 -18.17
N LYS A 213 -4.49 -6.09 -18.71
CA LYS A 213 -4.00 -5.82 -20.08
C LYS A 213 -2.47 -5.92 -20.21
N GLN A 214 -1.72 -5.88 -19.11
CA GLN A 214 -0.25 -5.85 -19.10
C GLN A 214 0.35 -7.21 -18.70
N ASP A 215 1.59 -7.45 -19.15
CA ASP A 215 2.31 -8.66 -18.80
C ASP A 215 2.88 -8.63 -17.37
N TYR A 216 3.32 -9.79 -16.88
CA TYR A 216 3.86 -9.91 -15.53
C TYR A 216 5.12 -9.04 -15.31
N ARG A 217 5.90 -8.76 -16.37
CA ARG A 217 7.12 -7.95 -16.26
C ARG A 217 6.79 -6.50 -15.95
N SER A 218 5.77 -5.97 -16.60
CA SER A 218 5.23 -4.63 -16.35
C SER A 218 4.56 -4.56 -14.98
N ASN A 219 3.75 -5.56 -14.64
CA ASN A 219 3.05 -5.62 -13.34
C ASN A 219 4.00 -5.70 -12.13
N ARG A 220 5.23 -6.21 -12.31
CA ARG A 220 6.24 -6.21 -11.23
C ARG A 220 6.63 -4.80 -10.76
N LEU A 221 6.38 -3.76 -11.56
CA LEU A 221 6.65 -2.37 -11.19
C LEU A 221 5.65 -1.84 -10.15
N PHE A 222 4.53 -2.52 -9.92
CA PHE A 222 3.57 -2.14 -8.86
C PHE A 222 4.08 -2.45 -7.44
N PHE A 223 4.97 -3.44 -7.26
CA PHE A 223 5.44 -3.81 -5.92
C PHE A 223 6.35 -2.75 -5.26
N PRO A 224 7.31 -2.11 -5.97
CA PRO A 224 8.04 -0.97 -5.43
C PRO A 224 7.13 0.21 -5.06
N GLU A 225 6.10 0.48 -5.86
CA GLU A 225 5.14 1.57 -5.62
C GLU A 225 4.25 1.29 -4.41
N ARG A 226 3.78 0.04 -4.28
CA ARG A 226 3.10 -0.45 -3.07
C ARG A 226 3.91 -0.16 -1.81
N ASN A 227 5.22 -0.42 -1.84
CA ASN A 227 6.08 -0.22 -0.66
C ASN A 227 6.12 1.25 -0.23
N LYS A 228 6.10 2.19 -1.17
CA LYS A 228 6.01 3.63 -0.86
C LYS A 228 4.70 3.98 -0.16
N THR A 229 3.58 3.40 -0.61
CA THR A 229 2.26 3.61 -0.01
C THR A 229 2.17 3.01 1.38
N MET A 230 2.71 1.80 1.57
CA MET A 230 2.78 1.18 2.90
C MET A 230 3.58 2.03 3.89
N SER A 231 4.70 2.59 3.45
CA SER A 231 5.46 3.56 4.24
C SER A 231 4.67 4.84 4.52
N ALA A 232 3.92 5.36 3.53
CA ALA A 232 3.15 6.59 3.69
C ALA A 232 2.03 6.47 4.74
N ILE A 233 1.39 5.30 4.83
CA ILE A 233 0.29 5.05 5.78
C ILE A 233 0.77 4.66 7.19
N THR A 234 2.07 4.56 7.44
CA THR A 234 2.61 4.10 8.73
C THR A 234 3.49 5.16 9.39
N GLU A 235 3.58 5.13 10.71
CA GLU A 235 4.49 5.99 11.49
C GLU A 235 5.96 5.60 11.25
N ALA A 236 6.18 4.31 11.01
CA ALA A 236 7.50 3.73 10.86
C ALA A 236 7.52 2.46 10.02
N THR A 237 8.72 2.13 9.51
CA THR A 237 9.05 0.83 8.93
C THR A 237 10.10 0.13 9.79
N ILE A 238 9.87 -1.15 10.12
CA ILE A 238 10.83 -2.03 10.77
C ILE A 238 11.28 -3.11 9.79
N ILE A 239 12.59 -3.17 9.52
CA ILE A 239 13.22 -4.23 8.74
C ILE A 239 13.70 -5.32 9.67
N ILE A 240 13.09 -6.50 9.57
CA ILE A 240 13.44 -7.67 10.40
C ILE A 240 14.69 -8.36 9.86
N GLU A 241 14.68 -8.69 8.58
CA GLU A 241 15.75 -9.42 7.90
C GLU A 241 15.66 -9.16 6.39
N ALA A 242 16.78 -8.88 5.72
CA ALA A 242 16.82 -8.66 4.28
C ALA A 242 18.22 -8.93 3.71
N GLY A 243 18.29 -9.49 2.50
CA GLY A 243 19.54 -9.63 1.75
C GLY A 243 19.97 -8.33 1.07
N GLU A 244 21.17 -8.32 0.47
CA GLU A 244 21.81 -7.12 -0.08
C GLU A 244 20.98 -6.42 -1.17
N THR A 245 20.30 -7.19 -2.02
CA THR A 245 19.49 -6.69 -3.14
C THR A 245 17.98 -6.74 -2.87
N SER A 246 17.58 -6.73 -1.60
CA SER A 246 16.18 -6.90 -1.23
C SER A 246 15.28 -5.76 -1.70
N GLY A 247 14.09 -6.10 -2.19
CA GLY A 247 13.02 -5.12 -2.48
C GLY A 247 12.58 -4.33 -1.24
N THR A 248 12.86 -4.82 -0.03
CA THR A 248 12.67 -4.10 1.24
C THR A 248 13.43 -2.78 1.28
N LEU A 249 14.56 -2.66 0.58
CA LEU A 249 15.36 -1.43 0.56
C LEU A 249 14.66 -0.27 -0.18
N VAL A 250 13.70 -0.57 -1.05
CA VAL A 250 12.82 0.46 -1.63
C VAL A 250 11.97 1.10 -0.53
N GLN A 251 11.45 0.29 0.40
CA GLN A 251 10.67 0.79 1.52
C GLN A 251 11.53 1.57 2.52
N ALA A 252 12.75 1.09 2.80
CA ALA A 252 13.71 1.81 3.63
C ALA A 252 13.95 3.24 3.13
N ARG A 253 14.18 3.37 1.82
CA ARG A 253 14.34 4.67 1.16
C ARG A 253 13.08 5.52 1.24
N ALA A 254 11.90 4.93 1.01
CA ALA A 254 10.63 5.63 1.07
C ALA A 254 10.36 6.20 2.47
N ALA A 255 10.61 5.41 3.52
CA ALA A 255 10.43 5.83 4.91
C ALA A 255 11.22 7.10 5.23
N LEU A 256 12.52 7.12 4.94
CA LEU A 256 13.36 8.30 5.18
C LEU A 256 12.94 9.50 4.33
N GLN A 257 12.56 9.29 3.06
CA GLN A 257 12.10 10.37 2.18
C GLN A 257 10.78 11.00 2.62
N GLN A 258 9.92 10.21 3.26
CA GLN A 258 8.61 10.63 3.79
C GLN A 258 8.71 11.15 5.24
N GLY A 259 9.91 11.26 5.81
CA GLY A 259 10.11 11.67 7.20
C GLY A 259 9.60 10.64 8.23
N ARG A 260 9.36 9.39 7.83
CA ARG A 260 8.97 8.29 8.71
C ARG A 260 10.18 7.68 9.39
N LYS A 261 9.97 7.08 10.56
CA LYS A 261 11.06 6.36 11.25
C LYS A 261 11.40 5.09 10.46
N LEU A 262 12.70 4.83 10.32
CA LEU A 262 13.22 3.58 9.78
C LEU A 262 13.98 2.86 10.89
N PHE A 263 13.47 1.70 11.29
CA PHE A 263 14.10 0.83 12.26
C PHE A 263 14.71 -0.37 11.56
N ILE A 264 15.93 -0.72 11.96
CA ILE A 264 16.66 -1.87 11.44
C ILE A 264 17.10 -2.72 12.63
N LEU A 265 16.73 -4.00 12.63
CA LEU A 265 17.16 -4.89 13.72
C LEU A 265 18.68 -5.00 13.79
N ASN A 266 19.21 -5.06 15.01
CA ASN A 266 20.63 -5.24 15.29
C ASN A 266 21.24 -6.42 14.53
N SER A 267 20.48 -7.51 14.35
CA SER A 267 20.90 -8.69 13.59
C SER A 267 21.26 -8.40 12.13
N CYS A 268 20.68 -7.37 11.51
CA CYS A 268 21.08 -6.96 10.17
C CYS A 268 22.49 -6.34 10.17
N PHE A 269 22.84 -5.56 11.20
CA PHE A 269 24.18 -4.96 11.33
C PHE A 269 25.27 -6.00 11.63
N GLU A 270 24.90 -7.13 12.23
CA GLU A 270 25.82 -8.23 12.54
C GLU A 270 26.08 -9.13 11.33
N ASN A 271 25.23 -9.06 10.30
CA ASN A 271 25.39 -9.84 9.08
C ASN A 271 26.45 -9.21 8.18
N LYS A 272 27.64 -9.82 8.16
CA LYS A 272 28.79 -9.37 7.36
C LYS A 272 28.59 -9.44 5.84
N ASN A 273 27.55 -10.13 5.37
CA ASN A 273 27.26 -10.27 3.94
C ASN A 273 26.41 -9.13 3.38
N ILE A 274 25.99 -8.16 4.21
CA ILE A 274 25.18 -7.02 3.78
C ILE A 274 25.79 -5.69 4.23
N THR A 275 25.66 -4.66 3.40
CA THR A 275 26.26 -3.34 3.63
C THR A 275 25.24 -2.25 3.89
N TRP A 276 23.99 -2.48 3.47
CA TRP A 276 22.91 -1.51 3.58
C TRP A 276 22.55 -1.07 5.02
N PRO A 277 22.69 -1.87 6.09
CA PRO A 277 22.31 -1.41 7.44
C PRO A 277 23.09 -0.16 7.86
N SER A 278 24.42 -0.22 7.75
CA SER A 278 25.31 0.90 8.06
C SER A 278 25.11 2.10 7.13
N TYR A 279 24.73 1.87 5.87
CA TYR A 279 24.36 2.94 4.94
C TYR A 279 23.13 3.71 5.41
N TYR A 280 22.07 3.01 5.83
CA TYR A 280 20.83 3.63 6.28
C TYR A 280 20.95 4.23 7.68
N GLU A 281 21.77 3.66 8.58
CA GLU A 281 22.07 4.24 9.90
C GLU A 281 22.70 5.64 9.74
N LYS A 282 23.67 5.81 8.83
CA LYS A 282 24.25 7.13 8.49
C LYS A 282 23.23 8.13 7.93
N LYS A 283 22.08 7.65 7.45
CA LYS A 283 20.98 8.48 6.92
C LYS A 283 19.85 8.71 7.93
N GLY A 284 20.02 8.27 9.18
CA GLY A 284 19.05 8.47 10.26
C GLY A 284 18.16 7.27 10.54
N ALA A 285 18.46 6.08 10.01
CA ALA A 285 17.82 4.86 10.49
C ALA A 285 18.26 4.56 11.93
N ILE A 286 17.34 4.00 12.71
CA ILE A 286 17.54 3.65 14.11
C ILE A 286 17.86 2.16 14.21
N ARG A 287 19.02 1.85 14.78
CA ARG A 287 19.41 0.48 15.10
C ARG A 287 18.66 -0.01 16.33
N VAL A 288 17.93 -1.10 16.20
CA VAL A 288 17.09 -1.69 17.25
C VAL A 288 17.84 -2.83 17.93
N ARG A 289 18.26 -2.62 19.19
CA ARG A 289 18.89 -3.63 20.06
C ARG A 289 17.85 -4.29 20.96
N ASN A 290 16.84 -3.53 21.38
CA ASN A 290 15.71 -4.01 22.18
C ASN A 290 14.42 -3.29 21.74
N PHE A 291 13.28 -3.64 22.34
CA PHE A 291 12.00 -3.08 21.93
C PHE A 291 11.84 -1.61 22.37
N GLU A 292 12.51 -1.21 23.44
CA GLU A 292 12.51 0.15 23.97
C GLU A 292 13.08 1.17 22.97
N ASP A 293 14.05 0.77 22.14
CA ASP A 293 14.55 1.59 21.02
C ASP A 293 13.43 1.96 20.03
N VAL A 294 12.44 1.07 19.83
CA VAL A 294 11.28 1.34 18.98
C VAL A 294 10.28 2.23 19.71
N LEU A 295 9.87 1.83 20.92
CA LEU A 295 8.80 2.50 21.66
C LEU A 295 9.16 3.96 22.00
N SER A 296 10.38 4.23 22.45
CA SER A 296 10.87 5.58 22.79
C SER A 296 10.89 6.54 21.59
N ASN A 297 10.99 6.00 20.37
CA ASN A 297 11.01 6.76 19.12
C ASN A 297 9.64 6.91 18.45
N LEU A 298 8.63 6.17 18.92
CA LEU A 298 7.24 6.26 18.46
C LEU A 298 6.31 6.93 19.49
N SER A 299 6.67 6.98 20.78
CA SER A 299 5.81 7.50 21.85
C SER A 299 5.83 9.02 21.99
N LYS A 300 5.86 9.75 20.87
CA LYS A 300 5.85 11.23 20.84
C LYS A 300 4.74 11.75 19.97
#